data_AF-A0A9P7A9P3-F1
#
_entry.id   AF-A0A9P7A9P3-F1
#
_cell.length_a   1.000
_cell.length_b   1.000
_cell.length_c   1.000
_cell.angle_alpha   90.00
_cell.angle_beta   90.00
_cell.angle_gamma   90.00
#
_symmetry.space_group_name_H-M   'P 1'
#
loop_
_entity.id
_entity.type
_entity.pdbx_description
1 polymer ?
#
loop_
_entity_poly.entity_id
_entity_poly.type
_entity_poly.pdbx_seq_one_letter_code
_entity_poly.pdbx_strand_id
1 'polypeptide(L)'
;MNGHIVAQGSTQFSLDDVEVVTATIDIEDVRSHRTSRSRAFQAARSEAFHRIEVPFALSSGKFGDTDGAMALGIRAKLSGARFHAPEERIALLALGLPQALPYTGIRVLLSGGIYSCATAVIVYSMCHLVAEAARKGDRQVILDARRMVGEPEDSVYTPLDLHEFCIKIFHTRYMGAKNSSAETRKRAKDLSEDLNMDSDALVTSVRDLFAFVTGMRPQFRAHGGSGAENLALQNILSAAISQNTSFSSKTDLKKFIAYARDAFEITILNDFLTAIPTAELEPISEAYVQADEVDVGVRYDELSVFGRFRKVEKRGPYGMFTKLVREWGSIPSPVQVSASQA
;
A
#
# COMPACT_ATOMS: atom_id res chain seq x y z
N MET A 1 -8.39 -28.75 9.83
CA MET A 1 -8.60 -30.11 10.36
C MET A 1 -7.64 -31.10 9.71
N ASN A 2 -6.83 -31.81 10.50
CA ASN A 2 -5.86 -32.81 10.04
C ASN A 2 -4.97 -32.34 8.86
N GLY A 3 -4.53 -31.08 8.88
CA GLY A 3 -3.72 -30.46 7.82
C GLY A 3 -4.51 -29.75 6.70
N HIS A 4 -5.85 -29.82 6.69
CA HIS A 4 -6.69 -29.16 5.69
C HIS A 4 -7.39 -27.92 6.25
N ILE A 5 -7.68 -26.95 5.37
CA ILE A 5 -8.49 -25.77 5.70
C ILE A 5 -9.97 -26.15 5.61
N VAL A 6 -10.75 -25.78 6.63
CA VAL A 6 -12.18 -26.14 6.75
C VAL A 6 -13.07 -24.93 6.49
N ALA A 7 -12.60 -23.76 6.91
CA ALA A 7 -13.20 -22.49 6.58
C ALA A 7 -12.09 -21.44 6.50
N GLN A 8 -12.28 -20.46 5.64
CA GLN A 8 -11.46 -19.27 5.54
C GLN A 8 -12.42 -18.08 5.58
N GLY A 9 -12.01 -16.98 6.21
CA GLY A 9 -12.71 -15.70 6.07
C GLY A 9 -12.88 -15.36 4.59
N SER A 10 -13.95 -14.65 4.28
CA SER A 10 -14.37 -14.24 2.94
C SER A 10 -13.26 -13.51 2.19
N THR A 11 -12.51 -12.63 2.84
CA THR A 11 -11.35 -11.92 2.28
C THR A 11 -10.27 -11.63 3.33
N GLN A 12 -9.01 -11.46 2.89
CA GLN A 12 -7.91 -11.10 3.80
C GLN A 12 -8.04 -9.68 4.37
N PHE A 13 -8.75 -8.82 3.63
CA PHE A 13 -9.07 -7.46 4.01
C PHE A 13 -10.58 -7.26 3.77
N SER A 14 -11.30 -6.80 4.79
CA SER A 14 -12.73 -6.47 4.69
C SER A 14 -13.00 -5.11 5.32
N LEU A 15 -14.12 -4.51 4.91
CA LEU A 15 -14.72 -3.35 5.56
C LEU A 15 -15.65 -3.75 6.72
N ASP A 16 -15.97 -5.03 6.84
CA ASP A 16 -16.83 -5.53 7.92
C ASP A 16 -16.12 -5.40 9.27
N ASP A 17 -16.76 -4.75 10.25
CA ASP A 17 -16.23 -4.68 11.62
C ASP A 17 -16.18 -6.06 12.28
N VAL A 18 -17.11 -6.95 11.93
CA VAL A 18 -17.26 -8.26 12.55
C VAL A 18 -17.48 -9.32 11.48
N GLU A 19 -16.48 -10.20 11.33
CA GLU A 19 -16.59 -11.41 10.53
C GLU A 19 -16.64 -12.65 11.43
N VAL A 20 -17.68 -13.49 11.27
CA VAL A 20 -17.83 -14.74 12.03
C VAL A 20 -17.65 -15.94 11.10
N VAL A 21 -16.54 -16.66 11.28
CA VAL A 21 -16.25 -17.89 10.55
C VAL A 21 -16.69 -19.09 11.39
N THR A 22 -17.70 -19.83 10.93
CA THR A 22 -18.16 -21.06 11.59
C THR A 22 -17.80 -22.29 10.76
N ALA A 23 -17.52 -23.40 11.44
CA ALA A 23 -17.25 -24.67 10.80
C ALA A 23 -17.82 -25.81 11.64
N THR A 24 -18.61 -26.68 11.02
CA THR A 24 -19.08 -27.92 11.63
C THR A 24 -18.03 -29.01 11.38
N ILE A 25 -17.49 -29.58 12.45
CA ILE A 25 -16.45 -30.62 12.36
C ILE A 25 -16.91 -31.91 13.02
N ASP A 26 -16.51 -33.04 12.44
CA ASP A 26 -16.66 -34.34 13.07
C ASP A 26 -15.48 -34.59 14.04
N ILE A 27 -15.79 -34.83 15.31
CA ILE A 27 -14.78 -35.10 16.34
C ILE A 27 -14.19 -36.51 16.17
N GLU A 28 -14.92 -37.45 15.57
CA GLU A 28 -14.43 -38.82 15.33
C GLU A 28 -13.34 -38.86 14.25
N ASP A 29 -13.38 -37.97 13.26
CA ASP A 29 -12.29 -37.77 12.29
C ASP A 29 -10.98 -37.31 12.96
N VAL A 30 -11.08 -36.57 14.07
CA VAL A 30 -9.91 -36.18 14.87
C VAL A 30 -9.40 -37.37 15.69
N ARG A 31 -10.30 -38.16 16.29
CA ARG A 31 -9.95 -39.35 17.09
C ARG A 31 -9.29 -40.43 16.22
N SER A 32 -9.87 -40.75 15.06
CA SER A 32 -9.34 -41.72 14.11
C SER A 32 -8.00 -41.31 13.50
N HIS A 33 -7.77 -40.01 13.24
CA HIS A 33 -6.46 -39.53 12.80
C HIS A 33 -5.42 -39.54 13.94
N ARG A 34 -5.87 -39.50 15.20
CA ARG A 34 -5.01 -39.49 16.40
C ARG A 34 -4.50 -40.85 16.83
N THR A 35 -5.12 -41.95 16.43
CA THR A 35 -4.72 -43.33 16.79
C THR A 35 -3.42 -43.82 16.15
N SER A 36 -2.72 -42.98 15.37
CA SER A 36 -1.36 -43.26 14.90
C SER A 36 -0.37 -43.45 16.06
N ARG A 37 0.34 -44.59 16.05
CA ARG A 37 1.15 -45.15 17.15
C ARG A 37 2.30 -44.26 17.65
N SER A 38 2.78 -43.31 16.85
CA SER A 38 3.95 -42.47 17.20
C SER A 38 3.68 -41.43 18.30
N ARG A 39 2.41 -41.15 18.62
CA ARG A 39 2.02 -40.10 19.59
C ARG A 39 2.12 -40.51 21.07
N ALA A 40 1.98 -41.79 21.38
CA ALA A 40 1.98 -42.29 22.76
C ALA A 40 3.30 -41.99 23.50
N PHE A 41 4.41 -41.88 22.75
CA PHE A 41 5.73 -41.59 23.30
C PHE A 41 5.91 -40.14 23.78
N GLN A 42 5.33 -39.15 23.06
CA GLN A 42 5.38 -37.74 23.46
C GLN A 42 4.38 -37.43 24.58
N ALA A 43 3.20 -38.05 24.54
CA ALA A 43 2.16 -37.86 25.56
C ALA A 43 2.56 -38.42 26.93
N ALA A 44 3.37 -39.49 26.98
CA ALA A 44 3.88 -40.06 28.24
C ALA A 44 4.80 -39.12 29.02
N ARG A 45 5.34 -38.06 28.38
CA ARG A 45 6.25 -37.09 28.99
C ARG A 45 5.62 -35.74 29.30
N SER A 46 4.37 -35.48 28.90
CA SER A 46 3.72 -34.20 29.20
C SER A 46 2.95 -34.24 30.51
N GLU A 47 3.06 -33.20 31.32
CA GLU A 47 2.21 -33.03 32.51
C GLU A 47 0.73 -32.95 32.11
N ALA A 48 -0.14 -33.45 32.99
CA ALA A 48 -1.58 -33.44 32.76
C ALA A 48 -2.13 -32.02 32.92
N PHE A 49 -2.86 -31.54 31.91
CA PHE A 49 -3.59 -30.28 32.01
C PHE A 49 -4.73 -30.37 33.04
N HIS A 50 -4.96 -29.28 33.76
CA HIS A 50 -6.12 -29.14 34.65
C HIS A 50 -7.42 -29.23 33.85
N ARG A 51 -8.36 -30.08 34.28
CA ARG A 51 -9.64 -30.32 33.59
C ARG A 51 -10.78 -29.72 34.41
N ILE A 52 -11.56 -28.86 33.77
CA ILE A 52 -12.76 -28.27 34.35
C ILE A 52 -13.96 -28.99 33.72
N GLU A 53 -14.77 -29.65 34.54
CA GLU A 53 -15.99 -30.30 34.09
C GLU A 53 -17.09 -29.26 33.89
N VAL A 54 -17.77 -29.32 32.74
CA VAL A 54 -18.84 -28.40 32.38
C VAL A 54 -20.15 -29.15 32.13
N PRO A 55 -21.30 -28.65 32.59
CA PRO A 55 -22.59 -29.35 32.49
C PRO A 55 -23.29 -29.13 31.14
N PHE A 56 -22.52 -29.08 30.04
CA PHE A 56 -23.07 -28.96 28.68
C PHE A 56 -22.25 -29.76 27.67
N ALA A 57 -22.89 -30.17 26.57
CA ALA A 57 -22.26 -30.87 25.46
C ALA A 57 -22.05 -29.91 24.28
N LEU A 58 -20.93 -30.07 23.56
CA LEU A 58 -20.61 -29.28 22.36
C LEU A 58 -21.41 -29.71 21.12
N SER A 59 -21.90 -30.95 21.08
CA SER A 59 -22.78 -31.45 20.02
C SER A 59 -24.23 -31.43 20.48
N SER A 60 -25.08 -30.65 19.83
CA SER A 60 -26.53 -30.66 20.07
C SER A 60 -27.17 -31.79 19.27
N GLY A 61 -27.49 -32.89 19.93
CA GLY A 61 -28.27 -33.97 19.32
C GLY A 61 -28.63 -35.03 20.35
N LYS A 62 -29.92 -35.14 20.69
CA LYS A 62 -30.45 -36.43 21.13
C LYS A 62 -30.39 -37.34 19.91
N PHE A 63 -29.84 -38.54 20.06
CA PHE A 63 -29.88 -39.60 19.05
C PHE A 63 -31.35 -39.89 18.69
N GLY A 64 -31.93 -39.17 17.74
CA GLY A 64 -33.33 -39.37 17.32
C GLY A 64 -34.11 -38.11 16.90
N ASP A 65 -33.61 -36.89 17.13
CA ASP A 65 -34.35 -35.65 16.83
C ASP A 65 -33.74 -34.84 15.68
N THR A 66 -33.13 -35.55 14.73
CA THR A 66 -32.64 -34.94 13.49
C THR A 66 -33.78 -34.96 12.48
N ASP A 67 -34.48 -33.84 12.33
CA ASP A 67 -35.16 -33.54 11.08
C ASP A 67 -34.17 -33.83 9.94
N GLY A 68 -34.59 -34.61 8.95
CA GLY A 68 -33.76 -35.20 7.89
C GLY A 68 -33.00 -34.20 6.99
N ALA A 69 -32.97 -32.93 7.39
CA ALA A 69 -32.18 -31.84 6.84
C ALA A 69 -30.91 -31.53 7.65
N MET A 70 -30.46 -32.41 8.57
CA MET A 70 -29.11 -32.33 9.13
C MET A 70 -28.11 -32.51 7.99
N ALA A 71 -27.63 -31.37 7.51
CA ALA A 71 -26.67 -31.20 6.45
C ALA A 71 -25.69 -32.36 6.43
N LEU A 72 -25.82 -33.23 5.42
CA LEU A 72 -24.74 -34.08 4.92
C LEU A 72 -23.48 -33.24 5.03
N GLY A 73 -22.62 -33.55 6.01
CA GLY A 73 -21.51 -32.70 6.41
C GLY A 73 -20.76 -32.33 5.14
N ILE A 74 -21.00 -31.10 4.65
CA ILE A 74 -20.43 -30.66 3.40
C ILE A 74 -18.94 -30.70 3.71
N ARG A 75 -18.26 -31.68 3.11
CA ARG A 75 -16.81 -31.72 3.00
C ARG A 75 -16.43 -30.55 2.11
N ALA A 76 -16.68 -29.32 2.55
CA ALA A 76 -16.10 -28.11 1.99
C ALA A 76 -14.64 -28.13 2.44
N LYS A 77 -13.88 -29.07 1.89
CA LYS A 77 -12.44 -28.98 1.89
C LYS A 77 -12.15 -27.86 0.91
N LEU A 78 -11.78 -26.68 1.42
CA LEU A 78 -11.10 -25.73 0.56
C LEU A 78 -9.86 -26.43 0.02
N SER A 79 -9.72 -26.44 -1.31
CA SER A 79 -8.56 -27.04 -2.00
C SER A 79 -7.25 -26.34 -1.65
N GLY A 80 -7.32 -25.09 -1.16
CA GLY A 80 -6.20 -24.34 -0.60
C GLY A 80 -6.66 -23.00 -0.01
N ALA A 81 -5.78 -22.35 0.74
CA ALA A 81 -6.00 -20.97 1.17
C ALA A 81 -5.95 -20.06 -0.06
N ARG A 82 -6.95 -19.20 -0.20
CA ARG A 82 -6.91 -18.13 -1.20
C ARG A 82 -6.03 -17.01 -0.66
N PHE A 83 -5.02 -16.63 -1.44
CA PHE A 83 -4.15 -15.50 -1.14
C PHE A 83 -4.26 -14.47 -2.25
N HIS A 84 -4.27 -13.20 -1.87
CA HIS A 84 -4.20 -12.09 -2.82
C HIS A 84 -2.80 -11.96 -3.40
N ALA A 85 -2.74 -11.57 -4.68
CA ALA A 85 -1.50 -11.18 -5.32
C ALA A 85 -0.89 -9.95 -4.60
N PRO A 86 0.44 -9.74 -4.64
CA PRO A 86 1.07 -8.59 -4.01
C PRO A 86 0.42 -7.24 -4.37
N GLU A 87 0.03 -7.07 -5.63
CA GLU A 87 -0.59 -5.87 -6.19
C GLU A 87 -2.01 -5.66 -5.64
N GLU A 88 -2.81 -6.72 -5.59
CA GLU A 88 -4.14 -6.72 -4.95
C GLU A 88 -4.06 -6.35 -3.47
N ARG A 89 -3.06 -6.88 -2.74
CA ARG A 89 -2.85 -6.54 -1.33
C ARG A 89 -2.53 -5.07 -1.13
N ILE A 90 -1.79 -4.45 -2.06
CA ILE A 90 -1.48 -3.02 -2.01
C ILE A 90 -2.76 -2.20 -2.25
N ALA A 91 -3.60 -2.60 -3.20
CA ALA A 91 -4.89 -1.95 -3.43
C ALA A 91 -5.80 -2.04 -2.19
N LEU A 92 -5.82 -3.21 -1.53
CA LEU A 92 -6.62 -3.46 -0.33
C LEU A 92 -6.02 -2.84 0.95
N LEU A 93 -4.73 -2.48 0.95
CA LEU A 93 -4.11 -1.72 2.05
C LEU A 93 -4.80 -0.36 2.26
N ALA A 94 -5.50 0.14 1.23
CA ALA A 94 -6.33 1.33 1.29
C ALA A 94 -7.43 1.25 2.37
N LEU A 95 -7.86 0.05 2.76
CA LEU A 95 -8.85 -0.18 3.82
C LEU A 95 -8.37 0.22 5.22
N GLY A 96 -7.05 0.40 5.43
CA GLY A 96 -6.50 0.91 6.68
C GLY A 96 -6.46 2.44 6.79
N LEU A 97 -6.63 3.17 5.67
CA LEU A 97 -6.63 4.62 5.65
C LEU A 97 -7.79 5.25 6.46
N PRO A 98 -9.05 4.77 6.34
CA PRO A 98 -10.20 5.27 7.09
C PRO A 98 -9.97 5.44 8.59
N GLN A 99 -9.26 4.51 9.23
CA GLN A 99 -9.07 4.50 10.68
C GLN A 99 -7.97 5.44 11.17
N ALA A 100 -7.08 5.88 10.28
CA ALA A 100 -5.93 6.72 10.61
C ALA A 100 -6.09 8.20 10.19
N LEU A 101 -7.17 8.53 9.49
CA LEU A 101 -7.36 9.85 8.88
C LEU A 101 -8.23 10.77 9.75
N PRO A 102 -7.83 12.05 9.92
CA PRO A 102 -8.67 13.05 10.57
C PRO A 102 -9.91 13.38 9.72
N TYR A 103 -10.97 13.83 10.40
CA TYR A 103 -12.34 14.10 9.92
C TYR A 103 -12.50 15.22 8.84
N THR A 104 -11.50 15.46 8.00
CA THR A 104 -11.45 16.63 7.08
C THR A 104 -10.92 16.31 5.68
N GLY A 105 -10.88 15.02 5.32
CA GLY A 105 -10.44 14.55 4.01
C GLY A 105 -8.92 14.38 3.87
N ILE A 106 -8.51 13.81 2.74
CA ILE A 106 -7.14 13.53 2.36
C ILE A 106 -6.68 14.62 1.40
N ARG A 107 -5.51 15.22 1.68
CA ARG A 107 -4.84 16.14 0.74
C ARG A 107 -3.57 15.51 0.22
N VAL A 108 -3.49 15.37 -1.10
CA VAL A 108 -2.31 14.80 -1.78
C VAL A 108 -1.76 15.82 -2.75
N LEU A 109 -0.48 16.11 -2.61
CA LEU A 109 0.30 16.89 -3.54
C LEU A 109 0.75 16.00 -4.71
N LEU A 110 0.23 16.25 -5.90
CA LEU A 110 0.65 15.56 -7.11
C LEU A 110 1.93 16.20 -7.62
N SER A 111 2.98 15.38 -7.81
CA SER A 111 4.23 15.81 -8.44
C SER A 111 4.29 15.44 -9.93
N GLY A 112 3.36 14.63 -10.43
CA GLY A 112 3.46 14.02 -11.76
C GLY A 112 4.42 12.81 -11.82
N GLY A 113 4.89 12.34 -10.66
CA GLY A 113 5.70 11.13 -10.50
C GLY A 113 4.88 9.90 -10.05
N ILE A 114 5.49 8.73 -10.20
CA ILE A 114 4.83 7.43 -9.94
C ILE A 114 4.42 7.22 -8.47
N TYR A 115 5.14 7.80 -7.51
CA TYR A 115 4.80 7.69 -6.08
C TYR A 115 3.54 8.47 -5.71
N SER A 116 3.44 9.74 -6.13
CA SER A 116 2.22 10.53 -5.88
C SER A 116 1.02 9.95 -6.61
N CYS A 117 1.24 9.39 -7.82
CA CYS A 117 0.23 8.67 -8.58
C CYS A 117 -0.27 7.44 -7.81
N ALA A 118 0.63 6.62 -7.27
CA ALA A 118 0.25 5.45 -6.49
C ALA A 118 -0.55 5.81 -5.23
N THR A 119 -0.20 6.89 -4.52
CA THR A 119 -1.00 7.36 -3.40
C THR A 119 -2.42 7.72 -3.85
N ALA A 120 -2.55 8.44 -4.98
CA ALA A 120 -3.87 8.80 -5.51
C ALA A 120 -4.70 7.57 -5.91
N VAL A 121 -4.07 6.57 -6.55
CA VAL A 121 -4.70 5.31 -6.91
C VAL A 121 -5.12 4.49 -5.68
N ILE A 122 -4.34 4.50 -4.59
CA ILE A 122 -4.74 3.85 -3.34
C ILE A 122 -6.00 4.50 -2.78
N VAL A 123 -6.06 5.84 -2.74
CA VAL A 123 -7.25 6.55 -2.26
C VAL A 123 -8.44 6.27 -3.17
N TYR A 124 -8.25 6.26 -4.48
CA TYR A 124 -9.30 5.88 -5.44
C TYR A 124 -9.82 4.45 -5.20
N SER A 125 -8.92 3.50 -4.96
CA SER A 125 -9.27 2.11 -4.61
C SER A 125 -10.08 2.05 -3.30
N MET A 126 -9.75 2.87 -2.30
CA MET A 126 -10.55 3.00 -1.08
C MET A 126 -11.97 3.45 -1.39
N CYS A 127 -12.12 4.53 -2.18
CA CYS A 127 -13.42 5.06 -2.56
C CYS A 127 -14.27 4.02 -3.31
N HIS A 128 -13.63 3.24 -4.19
CA HIS A 128 -14.31 2.16 -4.93
C HIS A 128 -14.85 1.09 -3.97
N LEU A 129 -14.06 0.65 -2.99
CA LEU A 129 -14.47 -0.34 -1.99
C LEU A 129 -15.62 0.19 -1.11
N VAL A 130 -15.54 1.46 -0.69
CA VAL A 130 -16.60 2.12 0.09
C VAL A 130 -17.89 2.22 -0.72
N ALA A 131 -17.82 2.60 -1.99
CA ALA A 131 -18.99 2.71 -2.86
C ALA A 131 -19.64 1.33 -3.13
N GLU A 132 -18.82 0.29 -3.30
CA GLU A 132 -19.31 -1.08 -3.44
C GLU A 132 -19.99 -1.60 -2.17
N ALA A 133 -19.41 -1.35 -0.99
CA ALA A 133 -19.99 -1.73 0.30
C ALA A 133 -21.27 -0.93 0.60
N ALA A 134 -21.31 0.36 0.29
CA ALA A 134 -22.52 1.17 0.39
C ALA A 134 -23.64 0.66 -0.54
N ARG A 135 -23.30 0.20 -1.74
CA ARG A 135 -24.25 -0.43 -2.68
C ARG A 135 -24.79 -1.76 -2.14
N LYS A 136 -23.99 -2.50 -1.37
CA LYS A 136 -24.43 -3.71 -0.63
C LYS A 136 -25.29 -3.38 0.59
N GLY A 137 -25.43 -2.11 0.96
CA GLY A 137 -26.27 -1.65 2.06
C GLY A 137 -25.60 -1.74 3.43
N ASP A 138 -24.28 -1.76 3.49
CA ASP A 138 -23.55 -1.75 4.75
C ASP A 138 -23.75 -0.42 5.50
N ARG A 139 -24.46 -0.48 6.62
CA ARG A 139 -24.79 0.69 7.44
C ARG A 139 -23.57 1.31 8.10
N GLN A 140 -22.59 0.53 8.52
CA GLN A 140 -21.42 1.05 9.22
C GLN A 140 -20.53 1.82 8.25
N VAL A 141 -20.27 1.24 7.08
CA VAL A 141 -19.49 1.92 6.02
C VAL A 141 -20.16 3.21 5.57
N ILE A 142 -21.49 3.24 5.46
CA ILE A 142 -22.23 4.47 5.12
C ILE A 142 -22.09 5.53 6.21
N LEU A 143 -22.19 5.15 7.48
CA LEU A 143 -22.02 6.08 8.61
C LEU A 143 -20.61 6.66 8.64
N ASP A 144 -19.59 5.82 8.45
CA ASP A 144 -18.20 6.28 8.45
C ASP A 144 -17.89 7.14 7.21
N ALA A 145 -18.44 6.82 6.05
CA ALA A 145 -18.33 7.66 4.86
C ALA A 145 -18.98 9.05 5.06
N ARG A 146 -20.14 9.12 5.75
CA ARG A 146 -20.76 10.41 6.12
C ARG A 146 -19.87 11.22 7.05
N ARG A 147 -19.29 10.57 8.07
CA ARG A 147 -18.33 11.20 8.99
C ARG A 147 -17.10 11.73 8.28
N MET A 148 -16.57 11.02 7.29
CA MET A 148 -15.41 11.48 6.50
C MET A 148 -15.70 12.74 5.69
N VAL A 149 -16.91 12.84 5.14
CA VAL A 149 -17.36 13.99 4.36
C VAL A 149 -17.80 15.16 5.25
N GLY A 150 -17.94 14.93 6.55
CA GLY A 150 -18.45 15.93 7.51
C GLY A 150 -19.97 16.09 7.47
N GLU A 151 -20.69 15.13 6.91
CA GLU A 151 -22.15 15.09 6.89
C GLU A 151 -22.71 14.59 8.25
N PRO A 152 -23.86 15.10 8.71
CA PRO A 152 -24.53 14.58 9.89
C PRO A 152 -24.87 13.09 9.75
N GLU A 153 -24.91 12.35 10.87
CA GLU A 153 -25.22 10.91 10.86
C GLU A 153 -26.62 10.62 10.28
N ASP A 154 -27.57 11.53 10.49
CA ASP A 154 -28.94 11.48 9.99
C ASP A 154 -29.11 11.97 8.53
N SER A 155 -28.01 12.31 7.84
CA SER A 155 -28.05 12.78 6.46
C SER A 155 -28.59 11.70 5.52
N VAL A 156 -29.23 12.11 4.41
CA VAL A 156 -29.70 11.21 3.34
C VAL A 156 -28.54 10.77 2.43
N TYR A 157 -27.37 11.38 2.58
CA TYR A 157 -26.20 11.10 1.76
C TYR A 157 -25.79 9.62 1.83
N THR A 158 -25.56 9.02 0.67
CA THR A 158 -24.99 7.67 0.53
C THR A 158 -23.93 7.70 -0.56
N PRO A 159 -22.72 7.18 -0.32
CA PRO A 159 -21.62 7.24 -1.29
C PRO A 159 -21.83 6.17 -2.39
N LEU A 160 -22.91 6.28 -3.17
CA LEU A 160 -23.22 5.35 -4.25
C LEU A 160 -22.41 5.65 -5.50
N ASP A 161 -22.23 6.94 -5.78
CA ASP A 161 -21.37 7.41 -6.84
C ASP A 161 -19.92 7.52 -6.35
N LEU A 162 -19.04 6.82 -7.04
CA LEU A 162 -17.62 6.80 -6.75
C LEU A 162 -17.01 8.19 -6.92
N HIS A 163 -17.43 8.90 -7.96
CA HIS A 163 -16.86 10.20 -8.31
C HIS A 163 -17.23 11.28 -7.30
N GLU A 164 -18.51 11.38 -6.93
CA GLU A 164 -18.95 12.31 -5.89
C GLU A 164 -18.19 12.10 -4.57
N PHE A 165 -18.02 10.85 -4.14
CA PHE A 165 -17.32 10.54 -2.90
C PHE A 165 -15.84 10.90 -2.98
N CYS A 166 -15.17 10.56 -4.09
CA CYS A 166 -13.77 10.94 -4.33
C CYS A 166 -13.56 12.45 -4.23
N ILE A 167 -14.38 13.28 -4.90
CA ILE A 167 -14.22 14.75 -4.88
C ILE A 167 -14.34 15.31 -3.47
N LYS A 168 -15.29 14.80 -2.67
CA LYS A 168 -15.56 15.33 -1.33
C LYS A 168 -14.48 14.99 -0.31
N ILE A 169 -13.84 13.83 -0.44
CA ILE A 169 -12.83 13.40 0.53
C ILE A 169 -11.41 13.64 0.06
N PHE A 170 -11.18 13.76 -1.25
CA PHE A 170 -9.84 13.70 -1.82
C PHE A 170 -9.52 14.95 -2.63
N HIS A 171 -8.71 15.82 -2.04
CA HIS A 171 -8.24 17.04 -2.69
C HIS A 171 -6.81 16.86 -3.16
N THR A 172 -6.59 17.02 -4.46
CA THR A 172 -5.24 17.08 -5.00
C THR A 172 -4.75 18.49 -5.20
N ARG A 173 -3.44 18.64 -5.15
CA ARG A 173 -2.82 19.92 -5.48
C ARG A 173 -1.57 19.67 -6.29
N TYR A 174 -1.48 20.28 -7.45
CA TYR A 174 -0.24 20.21 -8.22
C TYR A 174 0.73 21.28 -7.71
N MET A 175 1.91 20.84 -7.26
CA MET A 175 3.01 21.73 -6.86
C MET A 175 4.13 21.69 -7.89
N GLY A 176 3.88 22.24 -9.08
CA GLY A 176 4.91 22.37 -10.10
C GLY A 176 5.81 23.57 -9.87
N ALA A 177 7.11 23.39 -9.64
CA ALA A 177 8.05 24.50 -9.64
C ALA A 177 8.06 25.24 -10.99
N LYS A 178 8.65 26.44 -11.04
CA LYS A 178 8.88 27.17 -12.31
C LYS A 178 9.61 26.33 -13.37
N ASN A 179 10.34 25.30 -12.93
CA ASN A 179 11.17 24.43 -13.76
C ASN A 179 10.50 23.09 -14.10
N SER A 180 9.28 22.82 -13.61
CA SER A 180 8.57 21.59 -13.94
C SER A 180 8.19 21.57 -15.42
N SER A 181 8.37 20.42 -16.05
CA SER A 181 8.08 20.21 -17.47
C SER A 181 6.59 20.39 -17.79
N ALA A 182 6.29 20.69 -19.05
CA ALA A 182 4.90 20.76 -19.51
C ALA A 182 4.22 19.38 -19.40
N GLU A 183 5.02 18.33 -19.55
CA GLU A 183 4.64 16.93 -19.52
C GLU A 183 4.25 16.46 -18.11
N THR A 184 5.02 16.78 -17.06
CA THR A 184 4.64 16.44 -15.66
C THR A 184 3.38 17.16 -15.22
N ARG A 185 3.25 18.43 -15.59
CA ARG A 185 2.06 19.24 -15.31
C ARG A 185 0.83 18.70 -16.02
N LYS A 186 0.97 18.34 -17.30
CA LYS A 186 -0.10 17.73 -18.09
C LYS A 186 -0.51 16.39 -17.49
N ARG A 187 0.43 15.47 -17.21
CA ARG A 187 0.12 14.18 -16.58
C ARG A 187 -0.57 14.31 -15.23
N ALA A 188 -0.13 15.23 -14.38
CA ALA A 188 -0.77 15.46 -13.09
C ALA A 188 -2.19 16.00 -13.23
N LYS A 189 -2.42 16.89 -14.20
CA LYS A 189 -3.74 17.43 -14.53
C LYS A 189 -4.65 16.37 -15.11
N ASP A 190 -4.19 15.65 -16.14
CA ASP A 190 -4.93 14.56 -16.78
C ASP A 190 -5.28 13.46 -15.76
N LEU A 191 -4.37 13.14 -14.83
CA LEU A 191 -4.65 12.23 -13.73
C LEU A 191 -5.72 12.77 -12.77
N SER A 192 -5.67 14.05 -12.40
CA SER A 192 -6.73 14.63 -11.56
C SER A 192 -8.07 14.69 -12.29
N GLU A 193 -8.09 14.90 -13.62
CA GLU A 193 -9.32 14.90 -14.40
C GLU A 193 -9.90 13.49 -14.55
N ASP A 194 -9.07 12.48 -14.89
CA ASP A 194 -9.50 11.08 -14.98
C ASP A 194 -9.97 10.52 -13.63
N LEU A 195 -9.32 10.92 -12.53
CA LEU A 195 -9.73 10.57 -11.17
C LEU A 195 -10.84 11.49 -10.62
N ASN A 196 -11.26 12.52 -11.38
CA ASN A 196 -12.20 13.58 -11.01
C ASN A 196 -11.89 14.15 -9.62
N MET A 197 -10.79 14.88 -9.53
CA MET A 197 -10.26 15.41 -8.29
C MET A 197 -10.10 16.92 -8.37
N ASP A 198 -10.45 17.63 -7.30
CA ASP A 198 -10.14 19.05 -7.21
C ASP A 198 -8.62 19.24 -7.26
N SER A 199 -8.18 20.13 -8.14
CA SER A 199 -6.77 20.48 -8.34
C SER A 199 -6.58 21.98 -8.16
N ASP A 200 -5.69 22.35 -7.25
CA ASP A 200 -5.38 23.74 -6.92
C ASP A 200 -3.87 23.97 -7.18
N ALA A 201 -3.42 25.18 -7.52
CA ALA A 201 -1.98 25.45 -7.73
C ALA A 201 -1.41 26.26 -6.56
N LEU A 202 -0.31 25.83 -5.94
CA LEU A 202 0.43 26.62 -4.93
C LEU A 202 1.91 26.65 -5.27
N VAL A 203 2.36 27.69 -5.98
CA VAL A 203 3.77 27.82 -6.32
C VAL A 203 4.14 29.29 -6.41
N THR A 204 4.34 29.96 -5.27
CA THR A 204 5.15 31.21 -5.23
C THR A 204 5.43 31.74 -3.82
N SER A 205 4.56 31.50 -2.84
CA SER A 205 4.56 32.28 -1.60
C SER A 205 5.78 32.09 -0.68
N VAL A 206 6.35 30.88 -0.62
CA VAL A 206 7.45 30.57 0.31
C VAL A 206 8.77 31.24 -0.09
N ARG A 207 9.09 31.28 -1.39
CA ARG A 207 10.30 31.94 -1.90
C ARG A 207 10.23 33.45 -1.70
N ASP A 208 9.07 34.02 -1.96
CA ASP A 208 8.89 35.47 -1.87
C ASP A 208 8.90 35.94 -0.41
N LEU A 209 8.41 35.12 0.54
CA LEU A 209 8.55 35.35 1.97
C LEU A 209 10.01 35.27 2.44
N PHE A 210 10.77 34.26 2.01
CA PHE A 210 12.19 34.13 2.36
C PHE A 210 13.00 35.31 1.83
N ALA A 211 12.74 35.73 0.58
CA ALA A 211 13.37 36.90 -0.02
C ALA A 211 13.02 38.20 0.71
N PHE A 212 11.78 38.32 1.20
CA PHE A 212 11.32 39.46 1.99
C PHE A 212 12.03 39.54 3.35
N VAL A 213 12.20 38.42 4.05
CA VAL A 213 12.79 38.39 5.41
C VAL A 213 14.32 38.47 5.38
N THR A 214 14.97 37.79 4.43
CA THR A 214 16.43 37.65 4.42
C THR A 214 17.15 38.59 3.46
N GLY A 215 16.42 39.25 2.56
CA GLY A 215 16.99 40.06 1.47
C GLY A 215 17.76 39.24 0.43
N MET A 216 17.85 37.92 0.58
CA MET A 216 18.58 37.04 -0.34
C MET A 216 17.61 36.21 -1.18
N ARG A 217 17.91 36.08 -2.47
CA ARG A 217 17.18 35.21 -3.40
C ARG A 217 18.08 34.03 -3.77
N PRO A 218 17.97 32.88 -3.07
CA PRO A 218 18.76 31.69 -3.41
C PRO A 218 18.44 31.26 -4.85
N GLN A 219 19.47 30.80 -5.58
CA GLN A 219 19.36 30.41 -6.98
C GLN A 219 19.72 28.94 -7.19
N PHE A 220 19.13 28.33 -8.23
CA PHE A 220 19.51 26.98 -8.65
C PHE A 220 20.92 26.98 -9.25
N ARG A 221 21.59 25.82 -9.20
CA ARG A 221 22.93 25.65 -9.79
C ARG A 221 22.97 26.03 -11.27
N ALA A 222 21.92 25.70 -12.03
CA ALA A 222 21.75 26.06 -13.43
C ALA A 222 21.71 27.58 -13.70
N HIS A 223 21.43 28.39 -12.68
CA HIS A 223 21.44 29.86 -12.75
C HIS A 223 22.64 30.48 -12.02
N GLY A 224 23.64 29.68 -11.66
CA GLY A 224 24.87 30.14 -10.99
C GLY A 224 24.81 30.14 -9.46
N GLY A 225 23.80 29.52 -8.84
CA GLY A 225 23.71 29.37 -7.38
C GLY A 225 24.70 28.36 -6.80
N SER A 226 25.03 28.51 -5.52
CA SER A 226 25.92 27.58 -4.79
C SER A 226 25.27 26.20 -4.55
N GLY A 227 26.08 25.16 -4.32
CA GLY A 227 25.56 23.81 -4.05
C GLY A 227 24.64 23.75 -2.82
N ALA A 228 24.91 24.57 -1.81
CA ALA A 228 24.08 24.69 -0.61
C ALA A 228 22.75 25.39 -0.89
N GLU A 229 22.73 26.45 -1.71
CA GLU A 229 21.48 27.10 -2.15
C GLU A 229 20.61 26.18 -2.99
N ASN A 230 21.24 25.42 -3.89
CA ASN A 230 20.56 24.45 -4.72
C ASN A 230 19.90 23.36 -3.86
N LEU A 231 20.64 22.76 -2.93
CA LEU A 231 20.09 21.76 -2.01
C LEU A 231 19.00 22.35 -1.10
N ALA A 232 19.16 23.58 -0.62
CA ALA A 232 18.15 24.27 0.19
C ALA A 232 16.85 24.50 -0.59
N LEU A 233 16.94 24.95 -1.85
CA LEU A 233 15.79 25.11 -2.74
C LEU A 233 15.12 23.77 -3.04
N GLN A 234 15.90 22.73 -3.32
CA GLN A 234 15.38 21.37 -3.54
C GLN A 234 14.68 20.82 -2.29
N ASN A 235 15.22 21.07 -1.10
CA ASN A 235 14.62 20.64 0.17
C ASN A 235 13.32 21.40 0.48
N ILE A 236 13.25 22.70 0.20
CA ILE A 236 12.01 23.48 0.35
C ILE A 236 10.91 22.95 -0.58
N LEU A 237 11.27 22.59 -1.82
CA LEU A 237 10.35 21.97 -2.78
C LEU A 237 9.94 20.56 -2.33
N SER A 238 10.90 19.75 -1.86
CA SER A 238 10.67 18.35 -1.47
C SER A 238 9.92 18.20 -0.14
N ALA A 239 10.16 19.07 0.84
CA ALA A 239 9.47 19.06 2.13
C ALA A 239 7.97 19.33 1.99
N ALA A 240 7.57 20.06 0.95
CA ALA A 240 6.16 20.17 0.60
C ALA A 240 5.61 18.85 0.04
N ILE A 241 6.39 18.09 -0.75
CA ILE A 241 5.95 16.92 -1.53
C ILE A 241 5.95 15.60 -0.73
N SER A 242 6.56 15.57 0.46
CA SER A 242 6.71 14.33 1.24
C SER A 242 5.38 13.72 1.67
N GLN A 243 4.96 12.64 1.01
CA GLN A 243 3.79 11.87 1.37
C GLN A 243 4.13 10.50 1.94
N ASN A 244 3.31 10.07 2.88
CA ASN A 244 3.45 8.89 3.75
C ASN A 244 3.29 7.52 3.05
N THR A 245 3.50 7.41 1.74
CA THR A 245 3.48 6.10 1.08
C THR A 245 4.85 5.44 1.15
N SER A 246 5.02 4.62 2.19
CA SER A 246 6.22 3.81 2.43
C SER A 246 6.26 2.57 1.53
N PHE A 247 6.23 2.78 0.21
CA PHE A 247 6.54 1.72 -0.74
C PHE A 247 8.02 1.35 -0.63
N SER A 248 8.27 0.10 -0.24
CA SER A 248 9.65 -0.39 -0.04
C SER A 248 10.42 -0.62 -1.36
N SER A 249 9.74 -0.67 -2.51
CA SER A 249 10.34 -0.98 -3.82
C SER A 249 9.63 -0.26 -4.97
N LYS A 250 10.40 0.38 -5.88
CA LYS A 250 9.88 0.96 -7.14
C LYS A 250 9.32 -0.10 -8.08
N THR A 251 9.84 -1.32 -8.02
CA THR A 251 9.40 -2.42 -8.89
C THR A 251 7.99 -2.88 -8.53
N ASP A 252 7.70 -3.01 -7.24
CA ASP A 252 6.35 -3.37 -6.77
C ASP A 252 5.36 -2.24 -7.04
N LEU A 253 5.83 -0.99 -6.96
CA LEU A 253 5.03 0.18 -7.31
C LEU A 253 4.60 0.17 -8.78
N LYS A 254 5.52 -0.11 -9.71
CA LYS A 254 5.21 -0.21 -11.15
C LYS A 254 4.20 -1.33 -11.43
N LYS A 255 4.35 -2.49 -10.78
CA LYS A 255 3.40 -3.60 -10.90
C LYS A 255 2.02 -3.23 -10.37
N PHE A 256 1.96 -2.55 -9.23
CA PHE A 256 0.71 -2.06 -8.67
C PHE A 256 0.00 -1.07 -9.60
N ILE A 257 0.71 -0.08 -10.15
CA ILE A 257 0.13 0.87 -11.11
C ILE A 257 -0.34 0.17 -12.39
N ALA A 258 0.41 -0.82 -12.89
CA ALA A 258 -0.01 -1.62 -14.04
C ALA A 258 -1.26 -2.44 -13.75
N TYR A 259 -1.34 -3.06 -12.57
CA TYR A 259 -2.55 -3.74 -12.10
C TYR A 259 -3.74 -2.77 -12.01
N ALA A 260 -3.54 -1.59 -11.43
CA ALA A 260 -4.59 -0.58 -11.26
C ALA A 260 -5.10 -0.02 -12.59
N ARG A 261 -4.22 0.16 -13.58
CA ARG A 261 -4.60 0.54 -14.95
C ARG A 261 -5.64 -0.43 -15.53
N ASP A 262 -5.40 -1.72 -15.35
CA ASP A 262 -6.25 -2.76 -15.92
C ASP A 262 -7.50 -3.02 -15.05
N ALA A 263 -7.38 -2.93 -13.73
CA ALA A 263 -8.47 -3.20 -12.78
C ALA A 263 -9.49 -2.05 -12.70
N PHE A 264 -9.04 -0.79 -12.82
CA PHE A 264 -9.88 0.40 -12.74
C PHE A 264 -10.09 1.09 -14.09
N GLU A 265 -9.54 0.54 -15.18
CA GLU A 265 -9.64 1.06 -16.54
C GLU A 265 -9.10 2.50 -16.71
N ILE A 266 -8.13 2.90 -15.88
CA ILE A 266 -7.54 4.25 -15.88
C ILE A 266 -6.38 4.30 -16.88
N THR A 267 -6.65 4.75 -18.11
CA THR A 267 -5.67 4.72 -19.21
C THR A 267 -4.47 5.64 -19.00
N ILE A 268 -4.63 6.79 -18.33
CA ILE A 268 -3.55 7.75 -18.05
C ILE A 268 -2.42 7.14 -17.21
N LEU A 269 -2.68 6.06 -16.45
CA LEU A 269 -1.64 5.36 -15.68
C LEU A 269 -0.52 4.79 -16.56
N ASN A 270 -0.79 4.52 -17.84
CA ASN A 270 0.24 4.08 -18.77
C ASN A 270 1.35 5.13 -18.97
N ASP A 271 0.99 6.41 -18.99
CA ASP A 271 1.94 7.51 -19.15
C ASP A 271 2.89 7.61 -17.95
N PHE A 272 2.42 7.27 -16.75
CA PHE A 272 3.25 7.20 -15.55
C PHE A 272 4.20 5.98 -15.56
N LEU A 273 3.82 4.88 -16.21
CA LEU A 273 4.66 3.69 -16.31
C LEU A 273 5.80 3.85 -17.32
N THR A 274 5.53 4.55 -18.42
CA THR A 274 6.49 4.78 -19.52
C THR A 274 7.31 6.06 -19.36
N ALA A 275 6.93 6.95 -18.44
CA ALA A 275 7.68 8.16 -18.16
C ALA A 275 9.09 7.87 -17.64
N ILE A 276 10.03 8.71 -18.05
CA ILE A 276 11.41 8.68 -17.55
C ILE A 276 11.39 9.19 -16.10
N PRO A 277 11.93 8.43 -15.12
CA PRO A 277 12.02 8.87 -13.74
C PRO A 277 13.08 9.98 -13.61
N THR A 278 12.61 11.22 -13.52
CA THR A 278 13.43 12.43 -13.37
C THR A 278 12.83 13.27 -12.24
N ALA A 279 13.62 13.71 -11.27
CA ALA A 279 13.14 14.52 -10.17
C ALA A 279 12.68 15.95 -10.58
N GLU A 280 13.02 16.43 -11.77
CA GLU A 280 12.68 17.77 -12.32
C GLU A 280 12.86 18.94 -11.31
N LEU A 281 13.79 18.81 -10.37
CA LEU A 281 14.04 19.80 -9.33
C LEU A 281 14.94 20.96 -9.81
N GLU A 282 15.73 20.73 -10.85
CA GLU A 282 16.56 21.72 -11.54
C GLU A 282 16.02 22.04 -12.95
N PRO A 283 16.29 23.24 -13.51
CA PRO A 283 16.01 23.52 -14.91
C PRO A 283 16.70 22.50 -15.81
N ILE A 284 15.92 21.77 -16.61
CA ILE A 284 16.44 20.79 -17.57
C ILE A 284 17.12 21.57 -18.70
N SER A 285 18.34 21.19 -19.08
CA SER A 285 19.04 21.73 -20.25
C SER A 285 19.30 20.61 -21.26
N GLU A 286 19.57 20.93 -22.53
CA GLU A 286 19.91 19.92 -23.56
C GLU A 286 21.09 19.01 -23.17
N ALA A 287 21.93 19.45 -22.24
CA ALA A 287 23.10 18.72 -21.75
C ALA A 287 22.91 18.02 -20.39
N TYR A 288 21.79 18.24 -19.69
CA TYR A 288 21.61 17.72 -18.32
C TYR A 288 20.15 17.33 -18.04
N VAL A 289 19.92 16.02 -17.91
CA VAL A 289 18.69 15.41 -17.40
C VAL A 289 19.03 14.75 -16.07
N GLN A 290 18.37 15.20 -15.00
CA GLN A 290 18.59 14.66 -13.65
C GLN A 290 17.97 13.26 -13.52
N ALA A 291 18.79 12.21 -13.58
CA ALA A 291 18.34 10.84 -13.34
C ALA A 291 18.61 10.45 -11.89
N ASP A 292 17.56 10.08 -11.15
CA ASP A 292 17.65 9.77 -9.71
C ASP A 292 18.72 8.69 -9.39
N GLU A 293 18.91 7.70 -10.26
CA GLU A 293 19.91 6.64 -10.07
C GLU A 293 21.36 7.15 -10.19
N VAL A 294 21.57 8.22 -10.97
CA VAL A 294 22.89 8.85 -11.14
C VAL A 294 23.23 9.69 -9.91
N ASP A 295 22.25 10.41 -9.35
CA ASP A 295 22.41 11.19 -8.13
C ASP A 295 22.67 10.30 -6.90
N VAL A 296 21.96 9.16 -6.82
CA VAL A 296 22.11 8.18 -5.72
C VAL A 296 23.38 7.31 -5.92
N GLY A 297 23.90 7.24 -7.15
CA GLY A 297 25.12 6.49 -7.49
C GLY A 297 24.96 4.98 -7.52
N VAL A 298 23.75 4.45 -7.32
CA VAL A 298 23.40 3.03 -7.38
C VAL A 298 22.03 2.85 -8.04
N ARG A 299 21.84 1.72 -8.75
CA ARG A 299 20.56 1.41 -9.39
C ARG A 299 19.49 1.02 -8.37
N TYR A 300 18.22 1.18 -8.70
CA TYR A 300 17.13 0.80 -7.79
C TYR A 300 17.09 -0.69 -7.45
N ASP A 301 17.45 -1.54 -8.41
CA ASP A 301 17.52 -2.98 -8.21
C ASP A 301 18.59 -3.33 -7.16
N GLU A 302 19.74 -2.63 -7.19
CA GLU A 302 20.84 -2.79 -6.23
C GLU A 302 20.44 -2.28 -4.84
N LEU A 303 19.79 -1.11 -4.78
CA LEU A 303 19.30 -0.52 -3.54
C LEU A 303 18.27 -1.43 -2.83
N SER A 304 17.40 -2.09 -3.61
CA SER A 304 16.43 -3.06 -3.07
C SER A 304 17.12 -4.26 -2.42
N VAL A 305 18.19 -4.77 -3.06
CA VAL A 305 19.02 -5.87 -2.51
C VAL A 305 19.70 -5.43 -1.20
N PHE A 306 20.27 -4.22 -1.15
CA PHE A 306 20.87 -3.68 0.07
C PHE A 306 19.85 -3.54 1.20
N GLY A 307 18.65 -3.04 0.89
CA GLY A 307 17.53 -2.94 1.83
C GLY A 307 17.14 -4.30 2.41
N ARG A 308 17.02 -5.33 1.56
CA ARG A 308 16.72 -6.71 1.98
C ARG A 308 17.82 -7.27 2.90
N PHE A 309 19.09 -7.14 2.52
CA PHE A 309 20.20 -7.65 3.32
C PHE A 309 20.32 -6.96 4.67
N ARG A 310 20.11 -5.64 4.72
CA ARG A 310 20.14 -4.89 5.98
C ARG A 310 18.95 -5.21 6.88
N LYS A 311 17.72 -5.19 6.33
CA LYS A 311 16.49 -5.23 7.14
C LYS A 311 15.95 -6.63 7.37
N VAL A 312 15.99 -7.51 6.37
CA VAL A 312 15.46 -8.88 6.45
C VAL A 312 16.52 -9.83 6.96
N GLU A 313 17.70 -9.84 6.34
CA GLU A 313 18.80 -10.75 6.72
C GLU A 313 19.68 -10.22 7.87
N LYS A 314 19.39 -9.00 8.36
CA LYS A 314 20.08 -8.37 9.50
C LYS A 314 21.60 -8.31 9.33
N ARG A 315 22.09 -8.18 8.09
CA ARG A 315 23.52 -8.13 7.80
C ARG A 315 24.06 -6.72 8.05
N GLY A 316 25.17 -6.66 8.79
CA GLY A 316 26.01 -5.47 8.82
C GLY A 316 26.79 -5.28 7.51
N PRO A 317 27.51 -4.16 7.33
CA PRO A 317 28.20 -3.84 6.07
C PRO A 317 29.11 -4.97 5.56
N TYR A 318 29.95 -5.54 6.43
CA TYR A 318 30.84 -6.65 6.06
C TYR A 318 30.09 -7.93 5.65
N GLY A 319 29.00 -8.26 6.37
CA GLY A 319 28.16 -9.41 6.05
C GLY A 319 27.41 -9.23 4.73
N MET A 320 27.09 -7.98 4.37
CA MET A 320 26.47 -7.62 3.10
C MET A 320 27.49 -7.72 1.96
N PHE A 321 28.70 -7.17 2.13
CA PHE A 321 29.79 -7.26 1.15
C PHE A 321 30.12 -8.70 0.76
N THR A 322 30.35 -9.56 1.76
CA THR A 322 30.69 -10.98 1.53
C THR A 322 29.59 -11.74 0.80
N LYS A 323 28.32 -11.36 0.99
CA LYS A 323 27.17 -11.95 0.33
C LYS A 323 27.03 -11.45 -1.11
N LEU A 324 27.19 -10.15 -1.34
CA LEU A 324 27.15 -9.53 -2.67
C LEU A 324 28.26 -10.05 -3.58
N VAL A 325 29.49 -10.16 -3.08
CA VAL A 325 30.62 -10.73 -3.85
C VAL A 325 30.33 -12.17 -4.31
N ARG A 326 29.55 -12.93 -3.54
CA ARG A 326 29.15 -14.30 -3.91
C ARG A 326 27.95 -14.32 -4.87
N GLU A 327 26.98 -13.43 -4.70
CA GLU A 327 25.75 -13.40 -5.52
C GLU A 327 25.93 -12.69 -6.87
N TRP A 328 26.69 -11.60 -6.91
CA TRP A 328 26.91 -10.82 -8.14
C TRP A 328 28.13 -11.28 -8.94
N GLY A 329 28.94 -12.18 -8.37
CA GLY A 329 30.03 -12.86 -9.07
C GLY A 329 30.97 -11.89 -9.80
N SER A 330 31.16 -12.13 -11.10
CA SER A 330 32.11 -11.42 -11.98
C SER A 330 31.62 -10.08 -12.56
N ILE A 331 30.44 -9.59 -12.19
CA ILE A 331 29.82 -8.42 -12.84
C ILE A 331 30.43 -7.10 -12.32
N PRO A 332 30.51 -6.85 -11.00
CA PRO A 332 31.40 -5.84 -10.42
C PRO A 332 32.63 -6.45 -9.74
N SER A 333 33.80 -5.82 -9.91
CA SER A 333 35.01 -6.18 -9.16
C SER A 333 34.79 -5.99 -7.65
N PRO A 334 35.50 -6.72 -6.76
CA PRO A 334 35.39 -6.54 -5.31
C PRO A 334 35.59 -5.09 -4.84
N VAL A 335 36.38 -4.31 -5.57
CA VAL A 335 36.61 -2.87 -5.31
C VAL A 335 35.34 -2.05 -5.59
N GLN A 336 34.64 -2.34 -6.69
CA GLN A 336 33.39 -1.66 -7.04
C GLN A 336 32.26 -1.98 -6.05
N VAL A 337 32.21 -3.22 -5.54
CA VAL A 337 31.25 -3.60 -4.49
C VAL A 337 31.54 -2.90 -3.15
N SER A 338 32.82 -2.65 -2.85
CA SER A 338 33.20 -1.89 -1.65
C SER A 338 32.87 -0.41 -1.76
N ALA A 339 33.00 0.16 -2.96
CA ALA A 339 32.70 1.57 -3.24
C ALA A 339 31.18 1.87 -3.22
N SER A 340 30.33 0.90 -3.60
CA SER A 340 28.87 1.06 -3.57
C SER A 340 28.25 0.98 -2.16
N GLN A 341 29.05 0.66 -1.13
CA GLN A 341 28.60 0.58 0.27
C GLN A 341 29.06 1.74 1.15
N ALA A 342 29.94 2.61 0.64
CA ALA A 342 30.49 3.76 1.36
C ALA A 342 29.57 4.98 1.24
#